data_AF-A0A8T7M0C3-F1
#
_entry.id   AF-A0A8T7M0C3-F1
#
_cell.length_a   1.000
_cell.length_b   1.000
_cell.length_c   1.000
_cell.angle_alpha   90.00
_cell.angle_beta   90.00
_cell.angle_gamma   90.00
#
_symmetry.space_group_name_H-M   'P 1'
#
loop_
_entity.id
_entity.type
_entity.pdbx_description
1 polymer ?
#
loop_
_entity_poly.entity_id
_entity_poly.type
_entity_poly.pdbx_seq_one_letter_code
_entity_poly.pdbx_strand_id
1 'polypeptide(L)'
;MSIGITPNQPPIGSIPKSAVATSLMATPIDGNQQGNRLPSNNYQFNEALIKLLYQYRAEVQDMRTALEVVRKGEESLDTQATYLKLTYDNLNKITADLEQQELLAEADQVESIRKLLNLWEQLKYNPVLAKPDGKLEAQEQLKCLNQIERITRSVEFLIGYQTIPTRLAKWLGRTKAEYYVPFHRVFEDEVPYAEDRNKLITLFALQPDILPDAWFETAKGLVYRCSKKSDRLAKWGFVFPVVPAISLAFIFILCIAAQFVALPNWPFQPANLITFLTGWGSIGAGVLVHLLISVYKESQRNVELPSVLSFGTLGTLIDVKFGMIMLKYLIILVGLFGMAFTVGVESISPVTAFLVGYSLDSFIELFSVRLDRLSTEQLVKLKQQLGEDK
;
A
#
# COMPACT_ATOMS: atom_id res chain seq x y z
N MET A 1 3.25 -71.92 -26.36
CA MET A 1 2.85 -72.72 -25.17
C MET A 1 3.76 -72.34 -24.01
N SER A 2 3.17 -72.04 -22.84
CA SER A 2 3.76 -71.63 -21.54
C SER A 2 4.59 -70.33 -21.56
N ILE A 3 4.11 -69.18 -21.09
CA ILE A 3 3.69 -68.77 -19.72
C ILE A 3 4.82 -68.87 -18.70
N GLY A 4 5.27 -67.70 -18.24
CA GLY A 4 6.13 -67.49 -17.08
C GLY A 4 6.10 -66.02 -16.67
N ILE A 5 5.03 -65.62 -15.96
CA ILE A 5 4.89 -64.32 -15.26
C ILE A 5 5.34 -64.53 -13.81
N THR A 6 6.14 -63.62 -13.25
CA THR A 6 6.01 -63.07 -11.87
C THR A 6 7.12 -62.02 -11.58
N PRO A 7 6.93 -61.14 -10.57
CA PRO A 7 7.09 -59.69 -10.73
C PRO A 7 8.23 -59.09 -9.90
N ASN A 8 8.68 -57.88 -10.26
CA ASN A 8 9.54 -57.05 -9.42
C ASN A 8 8.99 -55.62 -9.30
N GLN A 9 8.38 -55.34 -8.15
CA GLN A 9 8.30 -54.05 -7.46
C GLN A 9 9.19 -54.17 -6.20
N PRO A 10 9.54 -53.10 -5.45
CA PRO A 10 9.57 -51.64 -5.70
C PRO A 10 10.94 -51.02 -5.25
N PRO A 11 11.07 -49.69 -4.99
CA PRO A 11 10.74 -49.26 -3.63
C PRO A 11 9.94 -47.96 -3.55
N ILE A 12 9.04 -47.98 -2.58
CA ILE A 12 8.29 -46.88 -1.99
C ILE A 12 9.29 -45.96 -1.28
N GLY A 13 9.37 -44.71 -1.72
CA GLY A 13 10.12 -43.66 -1.03
C GLY A 13 9.50 -43.39 0.34
N SER A 14 10.31 -43.57 1.37
CA SER A 14 10.03 -43.36 2.78
C SER A 14 9.65 -41.91 3.11
N ILE A 15 8.54 -41.74 3.83
CA ILE A 15 8.21 -40.54 4.58
C ILE A 15 9.14 -40.46 5.80
N PRO A 16 9.93 -39.38 6.00
CA PRO A 16 10.59 -39.18 7.28
C PRO A 16 9.60 -38.57 8.27
N LYS A 17 9.20 -39.39 9.26
CA LYS A 17 8.80 -38.91 10.58
C LYS A 17 10.06 -38.50 11.34
N SER A 18 10.20 -37.22 11.65
CA SER A 18 10.97 -36.79 12.82
C SER A 18 10.38 -35.48 13.35
N ALA A 19 9.67 -35.60 14.46
CA ALA A 19 9.45 -34.51 15.39
C ALA A 19 10.72 -34.31 16.21
N VAL A 20 11.24 -33.08 16.27
CA VAL A 20 11.96 -32.54 17.42
C VAL A 20 11.65 -31.04 17.51
N ALA A 21 11.17 -30.64 18.68
CA ALA A 21 10.84 -29.28 19.07
C ALA A 21 12.09 -28.50 19.52
N THR A 22 12.16 -27.21 19.17
CA THR A 22 12.81 -26.12 19.96
C THR A 22 12.29 -24.80 19.34
N SER A 23 11.22 -24.19 19.85
CA SER A 23 11.18 -23.21 20.94
C SER A 23 12.35 -22.22 20.92
N LEU A 24 12.08 -20.97 20.51
CA LEU A 24 12.52 -19.70 21.14
C LEU A 24 12.44 -18.56 20.11
N MET A 25 11.35 -17.80 20.13
CA MET A 25 11.40 -16.33 20.12
C MET A 25 10.14 -15.81 20.80
N ALA A 26 10.37 -14.93 21.77
CA ALA A 26 9.44 -14.52 22.79
C ALA A 26 8.24 -13.75 22.22
N THR A 27 7.05 -14.24 22.54
CA THR A 27 5.93 -13.35 22.86
C THR A 27 6.14 -12.82 24.26
N PRO A 28 6.04 -11.49 24.43
CA PRO A 28 5.07 -11.01 25.39
C PRO A 28 4.22 -9.91 24.76
N ILE A 29 2.91 -10.09 24.83
CA ILE A 29 1.92 -9.14 25.36
C ILE A 29 0.59 -9.89 25.27
N ASP A 30 0.33 -10.69 26.31
CA ASP A 30 -1.03 -10.93 26.78
C ASP A 30 -1.43 -9.71 27.60
N GLY A 31 -2.45 -9.01 27.14
CA GLY A 31 -2.95 -7.80 27.78
C GLY A 31 -4.05 -7.16 26.94
N ASN A 32 -5.29 -7.59 27.18
CA ASN A 32 -6.52 -6.98 26.64
C ASN A 32 -6.70 -7.02 25.12
N GLN A 33 -6.97 -8.21 24.56
CA GLN A 33 -7.69 -8.34 23.28
C GLN A 33 -9.22 -8.43 23.46
N GLN A 34 -9.78 -7.87 24.53
CA GLN A 34 -11.22 -7.66 24.64
C GLN A 34 -11.60 -6.33 23.95
N GLY A 35 -12.30 -6.43 22.82
CA GLY A 35 -13.38 -5.47 22.52
C GLY A 35 -13.19 -4.44 21.41
N ASN A 36 -12.11 -4.45 20.62
CA ASN A 36 -12.08 -3.69 19.36
C ASN A 36 -12.58 -4.56 18.20
N ARG A 37 -13.86 -4.99 18.27
CA ARG A 37 -14.58 -5.29 17.04
C ARG A 37 -14.58 -3.98 16.26
N LEU A 38 -13.82 -3.92 15.16
CA LEU A 38 -13.95 -2.83 14.19
C LEU A 38 -15.45 -2.66 13.93
N PRO A 39 -15.98 -1.42 13.94
CA PRO A 39 -17.38 -1.21 13.60
C PRO A 39 -17.64 -1.97 12.30
N SER A 40 -18.54 -2.95 12.38
CA SER A 40 -18.94 -3.82 11.29
C SER A 40 -19.75 -2.97 10.30
N ASN A 41 -19.07 -2.05 9.62
CA ASN A 41 -19.67 -1.24 8.57
C ASN A 41 -19.84 -2.16 7.36
N ASN A 42 -21.08 -2.61 7.18
CA ASN A 42 -21.88 -2.99 6.00
C ASN A 42 -21.26 -3.73 4.79
N TYR A 43 -19.96 -3.82 4.62
CA TYR A 43 -19.33 -4.66 3.59
C TYR A 43 -18.90 -5.99 4.18
N GLN A 44 -19.85 -6.77 4.70
CA GLN A 44 -19.61 -8.21 4.89
C GLN A 44 -19.77 -8.87 3.54
N PHE A 45 -18.72 -8.80 2.72
CA PHE A 45 -18.66 -9.62 1.52
C PHE A 45 -18.88 -11.08 1.93
N ASN A 46 -19.80 -11.73 1.22
CA ASN A 46 -20.05 -13.15 1.39
C ASN A 46 -18.73 -13.91 1.23
N GLU A 47 -18.21 -14.51 2.31
CA GLU A 47 -16.92 -15.20 2.30
C GLU A 47 -16.86 -16.32 1.26
N ALA A 48 -18.00 -16.95 0.95
CA ALA A 48 -18.09 -17.97 -0.08
C ALA A 48 -17.86 -17.38 -1.47
N LEU A 49 -18.50 -16.24 -1.77
CA LEU A 49 -18.30 -15.51 -3.03
C LEU A 49 -16.84 -15.08 -3.19
N ILE A 50 -16.22 -14.51 -2.14
CA ILE A 50 -14.81 -14.09 -2.21
C ILE A 50 -13.87 -15.27 -2.50
N LYS A 51 -14.09 -16.43 -1.87
CA LYS A 51 -13.31 -17.65 -2.16
C LYS A 51 -13.50 -18.10 -3.60
N LEU A 52 -14.74 -18.06 -4.10
CA LEU A 52 -15.07 -18.42 -5.47
C LEU A 52 -14.39 -17.49 -6.48
N LEU A 53 -14.39 -16.18 -6.22
CA LEU A 53 -13.69 -15.19 -7.06
C LEU A 53 -12.18 -15.40 -7.07
N TYR A 54 -11.57 -15.78 -5.94
CA TYR A 54 -10.15 -16.15 -5.91
C TYR A 54 -9.83 -17.39 -6.75
N GLN A 55 -10.67 -18.42 -6.69
CA GLN A 55 -10.53 -19.60 -7.53
C GLN A 55 -10.70 -19.24 -9.00
N TYR A 56 -11.72 -18.45 -9.33
CA TYR A 56 -11.96 -17.98 -10.70
C TYR A 56 -10.76 -17.23 -11.26
N ARG A 57 -10.16 -16.33 -10.47
CA ARG A 57 -8.93 -15.62 -10.87
C ARG A 57 -7.76 -16.56 -11.10
N ALA A 58 -7.53 -17.51 -10.20
CA ALA A 58 -6.39 -18.43 -10.32
C ALA A 58 -6.46 -19.22 -11.64
N GLU A 59 -7.63 -19.77 -11.98
CA GLU A 59 -7.83 -20.49 -13.24
C GLU A 59 -7.70 -19.57 -14.47
N VAL A 60 -8.16 -18.31 -14.39
CA VAL A 60 -7.94 -17.31 -15.46
C VAL A 60 -6.46 -17.00 -15.66
N GLN A 61 -5.70 -16.86 -14.58
CA GLN A 61 -4.26 -16.58 -14.62
C GLN A 61 -3.47 -17.78 -15.16
N ASP A 62 -3.88 -18.99 -14.80
CA ASP A 62 -3.34 -20.25 -15.32
C ASP A 62 -3.56 -20.36 -16.84
N MET A 63 -4.79 -20.08 -17.31
CA MET A 63 -5.10 -20.03 -18.74
C MET A 63 -4.26 -18.98 -19.47
N ARG A 64 -4.14 -17.77 -18.92
CA ARG A 64 -3.34 -16.69 -19.50
C ARG A 64 -1.86 -17.07 -19.61
N THR A 65 -1.33 -17.73 -18.57
CA THR A 65 0.07 -18.18 -18.53
C THR A 65 0.34 -19.21 -19.62
N ALA A 66 -0.53 -20.22 -19.78
CA ALA A 66 -0.40 -21.21 -20.85
C ALA A 66 -0.46 -20.58 -22.25
N LEU A 67 -1.38 -19.63 -22.47
CA LEU A 67 -1.52 -18.95 -23.76
C LEU A 67 -0.36 -18.01 -24.08
N GLU A 68 0.29 -17.43 -23.06
CA GLU A 68 1.47 -16.58 -23.25
C GLU A 68 2.68 -17.37 -23.75
N VAL A 69 2.87 -18.60 -23.28
CA VAL A 69 3.90 -19.54 -23.78
C VAL A 69 3.65 -19.86 -25.26
N VAL A 70 2.38 -20.12 -25.64
CA VAL A 70 1.99 -20.34 -27.04
C VAL A 70 2.24 -19.09 -27.89
N ARG A 71 1.91 -17.90 -27.37
CA ARG A 71 2.11 -16.63 -28.06
C ARG A 71 3.57 -16.33 -28.34
N LYS A 72 4.47 -16.68 -27.41
CA LYS A 72 5.92 -16.54 -27.58
C LYS A 72 6.52 -17.57 -28.54
N GLY A 73 5.76 -18.57 -28.96
CA GLY A 73 6.22 -19.66 -29.82
C GLY A 73 7.11 -20.66 -29.09
N GLU A 74 7.10 -20.65 -27.75
CA GLU A 74 7.84 -21.60 -26.92
C GLU A 74 7.18 -22.98 -26.98
N GLU A 75 5.85 -23.02 -27.05
CA GLU A 75 5.07 -24.24 -27.23
C GLU A 75 3.97 -24.06 -28.29
N SER A 76 3.51 -25.18 -28.86
CA SER A 76 2.37 -25.16 -29.78
C SER A 76 1.04 -25.19 -29.02
N LEU A 77 -0.03 -24.70 -29.66
CA LEU A 77 -1.38 -24.78 -29.09
C LEU A 77 -1.81 -26.23 -28.84
N ASP A 78 -1.41 -27.14 -29.73
CA ASP A 78 -1.65 -28.59 -29.60
C ASP A 78 -1.01 -29.17 -28.32
N THR A 79 0.22 -28.74 -28.00
CA THR A 79 0.92 -29.14 -26.77
C THR A 79 0.17 -28.70 -25.51
N GLN A 80 -0.45 -27.51 -25.54
CA GLN A 80 -1.20 -26.94 -24.42
C GLN A 80 -2.69 -27.33 -24.41
N ALA A 81 -3.20 -28.02 -25.45
CA ALA A 81 -4.62 -28.27 -25.65
C ALA A 81 -5.28 -29.00 -24.47
N THR A 82 -4.60 -30.01 -23.91
CA THR A 82 -5.13 -30.78 -22.77
C THR A 82 -5.26 -29.92 -21.51
N TYR A 83 -4.26 -29.07 -21.23
CA TYR A 83 -4.26 -28.19 -20.08
C TYR A 83 -5.31 -27.07 -20.23
N LEU A 84 -5.36 -26.42 -21.40
CA LEU A 84 -6.35 -25.39 -21.70
C LEU A 84 -7.79 -25.91 -21.59
N LYS A 85 -8.04 -27.15 -22.05
CA LYS A 85 -9.35 -27.80 -21.90
C LYS A 85 -9.70 -28.04 -20.43
N LEU A 86 -8.75 -28.50 -19.62
CA LEU A 86 -8.97 -28.68 -18.18
C LEU A 86 -9.32 -27.35 -17.49
N THR A 87 -8.54 -26.29 -17.74
CA THR A 87 -8.79 -24.96 -17.17
C THR A 87 -10.13 -24.38 -17.64
N TYR A 88 -10.49 -24.58 -18.91
CA TYR A 88 -11.80 -24.19 -19.45
C TYR A 88 -12.95 -24.91 -18.74
N ASP A 89 -12.83 -26.22 -18.52
CA ASP A 89 -13.83 -27.02 -17.80
C ASP A 89 -13.96 -26.60 -16.32
N ASN A 90 -12.84 -26.26 -15.67
CA ASN A 90 -12.84 -25.72 -14.31
C ASN A 90 -13.53 -24.36 -14.24
N LEU A 91 -13.21 -23.44 -15.15
CA LEU A 91 -13.86 -22.14 -15.25
C LEU A 91 -15.36 -22.28 -15.49
N ASN A 92 -15.80 -23.21 -16.33
CA ASN A 92 -17.23 -23.48 -16.54
C ASN A 92 -17.95 -23.88 -15.25
N LYS A 93 -17.33 -24.74 -14.41
CA LYS A 93 -17.89 -25.14 -13.12
C LYS A 93 -17.98 -23.95 -12.16
N ILE A 94 -16.90 -23.17 -12.04
CA ILE A 94 -16.85 -21.99 -11.17
C ILE A 94 -17.87 -20.93 -11.61
N THR A 95 -18.05 -20.72 -12.92
CA THR A 95 -19.07 -19.82 -13.47
C THR A 95 -20.48 -20.28 -13.08
N ALA A 96 -20.79 -21.59 -13.17
CA ALA A 96 -22.09 -22.10 -12.76
C ALA A 96 -22.36 -21.82 -11.26
N ASP A 97 -21.33 -21.94 -10.42
CA ASP A 97 -21.43 -21.56 -9.00
C ASP A 97 -21.62 -20.04 -8.82
N LEU A 98 -20.98 -19.21 -9.65
CA LEU A 98 -21.16 -17.75 -9.65
C LEU A 98 -22.58 -17.33 -10.04
N GLU A 99 -23.20 -18.02 -11.00
CA GLU A 99 -24.61 -17.81 -11.37
C GLU A 99 -25.54 -18.08 -10.18
N GLN A 100 -25.26 -19.11 -9.38
CA GLN A 100 -26.02 -19.35 -8.15
C GLN A 100 -25.79 -18.26 -7.10
N GLN A 101 -24.56 -17.74 -6.98
CA GLN A 101 -24.26 -16.62 -6.08
C GLN A 101 -24.93 -15.31 -6.53
N GLU A 102 -25.11 -15.06 -7.84
CA GLU A 102 -25.81 -13.86 -8.34
C GLU A 102 -27.22 -13.74 -7.76
N LEU A 103 -27.93 -14.86 -7.62
CA LEU A 103 -29.29 -14.90 -7.05
C LEU A 103 -29.34 -14.53 -5.56
N LEU A 104 -28.23 -14.69 -4.86
CA LEU A 104 -28.09 -14.44 -3.42
C LEU A 104 -27.36 -13.11 -3.12
N ALA A 105 -26.81 -12.48 -4.14
CA ALA A 105 -25.94 -11.31 -3.99
C ALA A 105 -26.75 -10.03 -3.74
N GLU A 106 -26.10 -9.08 -3.07
CA GLU A 106 -26.65 -7.73 -2.89
C GLU A 106 -26.65 -6.96 -4.22
N ALA A 107 -27.47 -5.91 -4.32
CA ALA A 107 -27.71 -5.19 -5.58
C ALA A 107 -26.42 -4.65 -6.23
N ASP A 108 -25.45 -4.22 -5.44
CA ASP A 108 -24.14 -3.72 -5.90
C ASP A 108 -23.22 -4.85 -6.39
N GLN A 109 -23.33 -6.04 -5.81
CA GLN A 109 -22.58 -7.24 -6.19
C GLN A 109 -23.14 -7.89 -7.46
N VAL A 110 -24.47 -7.92 -7.62
CA VAL A 110 -25.15 -8.53 -8.78
C VAL A 110 -24.61 -7.98 -10.10
N GLU A 111 -24.44 -6.66 -10.22
CA GLU A 111 -23.94 -6.08 -11.47
C GLU A 111 -22.50 -6.50 -11.77
N SER A 112 -21.67 -6.61 -10.74
CA SER A 112 -20.27 -7.02 -10.89
C SER A 112 -20.15 -8.50 -11.28
N ILE A 113 -20.98 -9.36 -10.69
CA ILE A 113 -21.08 -10.79 -11.06
C ILE A 113 -21.57 -10.91 -12.52
N ARG A 114 -22.63 -10.20 -12.89
CA ARG A 114 -23.15 -10.24 -14.26
C ARG A 114 -22.13 -9.79 -15.30
N LYS A 115 -21.30 -8.79 -14.99
CA LYS A 115 -20.18 -8.38 -15.86
C LYS A 115 -19.16 -9.51 -16.05
N LEU A 116 -18.82 -10.24 -14.99
CA LEU A 116 -17.95 -11.42 -15.08
C LEU A 116 -18.56 -12.52 -15.94
N LEU A 117 -19.85 -12.85 -15.73
CA LEU A 117 -20.57 -13.84 -16.53
C LEU A 117 -20.61 -13.44 -18.03
N ASN A 118 -20.87 -12.17 -18.34
CA ASN A 118 -20.85 -11.68 -19.72
C ASN A 118 -19.46 -11.75 -20.37
N LEU A 119 -18.39 -11.53 -19.61
CA LEU A 119 -17.01 -11.69 -20.11
C LEU A 119 -16.70 -13.18 -20.36
N TRP A 120 -17.17 -14.06 -19.47
CA TRP A 120 -17.06 -15.50 -19.66
C TRP A 120 -17.78 -15.99 -20.91
N GLU A 121 -19.01 -15.52 -21.15
CA GLU A 121 -19.76 -15.86 -22.36
C GLU A 121 -18.99 -15.46 -23.63
N GLN A 122 -18.39 -14.26 -23.65
CA GLN A 122 -17.52 -13.85 -24.77
C GLN A 122 -16.30 -14.76 -24.94
N LEU A 123 -15.75 -15.27 -23.84
CA LEU A 123 -14.60 -16.16 -23.85
C LEU A 123 -14.95 -17.56 -24.37
N LYS A 124 -16.13 -18.08 -24.02
CA LYS A 124 -16.64 -19.39 -24.47
C LYS A 124 -16.68 -19.54 -25.99
N TYR A 125 -17.03 -18.49 -26.71
CA TYR A 125 -17.13 -18.51 -28.17
C TYR A 125 -15.80 -18.27 -28.90
N ASN A 126 -14.68 -18.16 -28.17
CA ASN A 126 -13.38 -18.01 -28.81
C ASN A 126 -12.91 -19.33 -29.45
N PRO A 127 -12.56 -19.35 -30.75
CA PRO A 127 -12.15 -20.58 -31.45
C PRO A 127 -10.99 -21.34 -30.79
N VAL A 128 -10.01 -20.61 -30.23
CA VAL A 128 -8.83 -21.20 -29.58
C VAL A 128 -9.20 -21.98 -28.33
N LEU A 129 -10.23 -21.56 -27.59
CA LEU A 129 -10.68 -22.25 -26.38
C LEU A 129 -11.72 -23.32 -26.69
N ALA A 130 -12.59 -23.08 -27.67
CA ALA A 130 -13.61 -24.03 -28.07
C ALA A 130 -13.00 -25.29 -28.72
N LYS A 131 -11.93 -25.14 -29.51
CA LYS A 131 -11.21 -26.23 -30.17
C LYS A 131 -9.69 -25.94 -30.19
N PRO A 132 -8.98 -26.18 -29.07
CA PRO A 132 -7.54 -25.91 -28.99
C PRO A 132 -6.69 -26.72 -29.97
N ASP A 133 -7.18 -27.88 -30.39
CA ASP A 133 -6.58 -28.76 -31.42
C ASP A 133 -6.89 -28.32 -32.86
N GLY A 134 -7.75 -27.30 -33.02
CA GLY A 134 -8.14 -26.76 -34.31
C GLY A 134 -6.98 -26.07 -35.02
N LYS A 135 -6.81 -26.36 -36.31
CA LYS A 135 -5.90 -25.58 -37.16
C LYS A 135 -6.53 -24.23 -37.47
N LEU A 136 -5.87 -23.16 -36.99
CA LEU A 136 -6.19 -21.79 -37.34
C LEU A 136 -5.04 -21.21 -38.16
N GLU A 137 -5.36 -20.29 -39.06
CA GLU A 137 -4.33 -19.47 -39.72
C GLU A 137 -3.59 -18.64 -38.67
N ALA A 138 -2.28 -18.45 -38.82
CA ALA A 138 -1.45 -17.82 -37.79
C ALA A 138 -1.95 -16.41 -37.39
N GLN A 139 -2.45 -15.64 -38.36
CA GLN A 139 -3.02 -14.31 -38.11
C GLN A 139 -4.36 -14.37 -37.34
N GLU A 140 -5.20 -15.36 -37.64
CA GLU A 140 -6.46 -15.57 -36.93
C GLU A 140 -6.21 -16.06 -35.50
N GLN A 141 -5.27 -16.99 -35.32
CA GLN A 141 -4.82 -17.44 -34.01
C GLN A 141 -4.34 -16.26 -33.16
N LEU A 142 -3.46 -15.41 -33.69
CA LEU A 142 -2.97 -14.23 -32.96
C LEU A 142 -4.11 -13.27 -32.57
N LYS A 143 -5.08 -13.06 -33.47
CA LYS A 143 -6.27 -12.25 -33.18
C LYS A 143 -7.09 -12.85 -32.02
N CYS A 144 -7.31 -14.16 -32.04
CA CYS A 144 -8.02 -14.87 -30.97
C CYS A 144 -7.27 -14.79 -29.63
N LEU A 145 -5.95 -14.95 -29.63
CA LEU A 145 -5.11 -14.82 -28.43
C LEU A 145 -5.18 -13.42 -27.83
N ASN A 146 -5.07 -12.37 -28.66
CA ASN A 146 -5.21 -10.98 -28.19
C ASN A 146 -6.60 -10.71 -27.59
N GLN A 147 -7.65 -11.31 -28.15
CA GLN A 147 -9.00 -11.21 -27.60
C GLN A 147 -9.10 -11.88 -26.23
N ILE A 148 -8.54 -13.09 -26.08
CA ILE A 148 -8.51 -13.81 -24.80
C ILE A 148 -7.74 -13.00 -23.75
N GLU A 149 -6.56 -12.48 -24.09
CA GLU A 149 -5.76 -11.65 -23.17
C GLU A 149 -6.56 -10.44 -22.67
N ARG A 150 -7.23 -9.72 -23.58
CA ARG A 150 -8.05 -8.55 -23.20
C ARG A 150 -9.20 -8.93 -22.25
N ILE A 151 -9.88 -10.05 -22.52
CA ILE A 151 -11.00 -10.52 -21.69
C ILE A 151 -10.50 -10.97 -20.32
N THR A 152 -9.46 -11.80 -20.27
CA THR A 152 -8.86 -12.31 -19.02
C THR A 152 -8.32 -11.17 -18.16
N ARG A 153 -7.63 -10.17 -18.73
CA ARG A 153 -7.23 -8.95 -18.01
C ARG A 153 -8.42 -8.19 -17.42
N SER A 154 -9.54 -8.11 -18.14
CA SER A 154 -10.77 -7.46 -17.64
C SER A 154 -11.40 -8.25 -16.49
N VAL A 155 -11.37 -9.59 -16.56
CA VAL A 155 -11.82 -10.48 -15.48
C VAL A 155 -10.95 -10.31 -14.23
N GLU A 156 -9.62 -10.36 -14.38
CA GLU A 156 -8.65 -10.12 -13.29
C GLU A 156 -8.90 -8.77 -12.61
N PHE A 157 -9.07 -7.69 -13.39
CA PHE A 157 -9.39 -6.36 -12.87
C PHE A 157 -10.68 -6.33 -12.05
N LEU A 158 -11.78 -6.89 -12.56
CA LEU A 158 -13.08 -6.91 -11.88
C LEU A 158 -13.06 -7.75 -10.60
N ILE A 159 -12.34 -8.89 -10.61
CA ILE A 159 -12.14 -9.69 -9.41
C ILE A 159 -11.29 -8.91 -8.40
N GLY A 160 -10.20 -8.27 -8.85
CA GLY A 160 -9.35 -7.44 -8.01
C GLY A 160 -10.14 -6.31 -7.34
N TYR A 161 -11.00 -5.63 -8.09
CA TYR A 161 -11.89 -4.58 -7.56
C TYR A 161 -12.77 -5.08 -6.40
N GLN A 162 -13.31 -6.29 -6.49
CA GLN A 162 -14.17 -6.86 -5.45
C GLN A 162 -13.39 -7.46 -4.26
N THR A 163 -12.27 -8.11 -4.52
CA THR A 163 -11.58 -8.95 -3.52
C THR A 163 -10.48 -8.21 -2.76
N ILE A 164 -9.77 -7.29 -3.40
CA ILE A 164 -8.65 -6.55 -2.80
C ILE A 164 -9.09 -5.75 -1.57
N PRO A 165 -10.23 -5.03 -1.53
CA PRO A 165 -10.63 -4.27 -0.35
C PRO A 165 -10.70 -5.12 0.92
N THR A 166 -11.23 -6.33 0.83
CA THR A 166 -11.34 -7.24 1.98
C THR A 166 -9.97 -7.69 2.46
N ARG A 167 -9.05 -8.04 1.55
CA ARG A 167 -7.67 -8.41 1.91
C ARG A 167 -6.91 -7.21 2.48
N LEU A 168 -7.06 -6.04 1.87
CA LEU A 168 -6.44 -4.78 2.30
C LEU A 168 -6.92 -4.37 3.70
N ALA A 169 -8.22 -4.48 4.00
CA ALA A 169 -8.76 -4.26 5.34
C ALA A 169 -8.11 -5.18 6.38
N LYS A 170 -7.90 -6.47 6.05
CA LYS A 170 -7.20 -7.43 6.93
C LYS A 170 -5.74 -7.02 7.17
N TRP A 171 -5.04 -6.54 6.15
CA TRP A 171 -3.68 -6.01 6.29
C TRP A 171 -3.65 -4.78 7.19
N LEU A 172 -4.47 -3.77 6.89
CA LEU A 172 -4.55 -2.52 7.66
C LEU A 172 -4.97 -2.78 9.11
N GLY A 173 -5.86 -3.75 9.36
CA GLY A 173 -6.24 -4.14 10.72
C GLY A 173 -5.08 -4.65 11.57
N ARG A 174 -4.05 -5.24 10.94
CA ARG A 174 -2.86 -5.81 11.59
C ARG A 174 -1.69 -4.83 11.70
N THR A 175 -1.64 -3.78 10.88
CA THR A 175 -0.55 -2.79 10.92
C THR A 175 -0.79 -1.73 11.99
N LYS A 176 0.24 -1.13 12.57
CA LYS A 176 0.04 0.05 13.43
C LYS A 176 -0.47 1.23 12.60
N ALA A 177 -1.10 2.22 13.24
CA ALA A 177 -1.35 3.51 12.58
C ALA A 177 -0.01 4.08 12.07
N GLU A 178 -0.05 4.88 11.00
CA GLU A 178 1.13 5.47 10.32
C GLU A 178 1.94 4.51 9.43
N TYR A 179 1.76 3.19 9.58
CA TYR A 179 2.33 2.22 8.65
C TYR A 179 1.53 2.19 7.35
N TYR A 180 2.21 1.85 6.25
CA TYR A 180 1.62 1.75 4.93
C TYR A 180 1.74 0.35 4.34
N VAL A 181 0.82 0.04 3.44
CA VAL A 181 0.83 -1.14 2.57
C VAL A 181 1.28 -0.69 1.18
N PRO A 182 2.38 -1.23 0.63
CA PRO A 182 2.81 -0.93 -0.74
C PRO A 182 1.90 -1.68 -1.73
N PHE A 183 0.81 -1.04 -2.14
CA PHE A 183 -0.31 -1.62 -2.90
C PHE A 183 0.16 -2.38 -4.14
N HIS A 184 0.98 -1.75 -4.98
CA HIS A 184 1.41 -2.37 -6.25
C HIS A 184 2.20 -3.65 -6.05
N ARG A 185 2.97 -3.76 -4.96
CA ARG A 185 3.79 -4.93 -4.66
C ARG A 185 2.98 -6.02 -3.99
N VAL A 186 2.06 -5.64 -3.10
CA VAL A 186 1.25 -6.60 -2.33
C VAL A 186 0.18 -7.29 -3.17
N PHE A 187 -0.32 -6.63 -4.22
CA PHE A 187 -1.39 -7.13 -5.08
C PHE A 187 -0.95 -7.36 -6.54
N GLU A 188 0.36 -7.50 -6.77
CA GLU A 188 0.91 -7.84 -8.09
C GLU A 188 0.48 -9.24 -8.55
N ASP A 189 0.34 -10.17 -7.60
CA ASP A 189 -0.20 -11.51 -7.80
C ASP A 189 -1.68 -11.49 -8.22
N GLU A 190 -2.47 -10.56 -7.69
CA GLU A 190 -3.90 -10.46 -7.97
C GLU A 190 -4.21 -9.73 -9.28
N VAL A 191 -3.46 -8.66 -9.58
CA VAL A 191 -3.68 -7.81 -10.76
C VAL A 191 -2.31 -7.53 -11.37
N PRO A 192 -1.83 -8.36 -12.31
CA PRO A 192 -0.45 -8.32 -12.79
C PRO A 192 -0.05 -7.04 -13.54
N TYR A 193 -1.02 -6.35 -14.15
CA TYR A 193 -0.77 -5.13 -14.92
C TYR A 193 -0.75 -3.88 -14.03
N ALA A 194 0.37 -3.15 -14.05
CA ALA A 194 0.57 -1.95 -13.21
C ALA A 194 -0.48 -0.86 -13.49
N GLU A 195 -0.86 -0.66 -14.75
CA GLU A 195 -1.92 0.29 -15.14
C GLU A 195 -3.25 0.00 -14.45
N ASP A 196 -3.59 -1.29 -14.33
CA ASP A 196 -4.85 -1.71 -13.73
C ASP A 196 -4.80 -1.59 -12.21
N ARG A 197 -3.64 -1.87 -11.59
CA ARG A 197 -3.41 -1.57 -10.17
C ARG A 197 -3.54 -0.06 -9.89
N ASN A 198 -3.03 0.80 -10.76
CA ASN A 198 -3.18 2.26 -10.65
C ASN A 198 -4.65 2.67 -10.71
N LYS A 199 -5.41 2.13 -11.68
CA LYS A 199 -6.85 2.38 -11.78
C LYS A 199 -7.59 1.93 -10.53
N LEU A 200 -7.28 0.73 -10.01
CA LEU A 200 -7.93 0.20 -8.81
C LEU A 200 -7.67 1.06 -7.57
N ILE A 201 -6.42 1.44 -7.30
CA ILE A 201 -6.12 2.29 -6.14
C ILE A 201 -6.78 3.67 -6.26
N THR A 202 -6.88 4.23 -7.47
CA THR A 202 -7.62 5.47 -7.72
C THR A 202 -9.12 5.27 -7.47
N LEU A 203 -9.73 4.18 -7.94
CA LEU A 203 -11.15 3.87 -7.67
C LEU A 203 -11.43 3.72 -6.18
N PHE A 204 -10.56 3.03 -5.43
CA PHE A 204 -10.68 2.90 -3.98
C PHE A 204 -10.52 4.24 -3.26
N ALA A 205 -9.62 5.11 -3.73
CA ALA A 205 -9.47 6.46 -3.19
C ALA A 205 -10.73 7.32 -3.40
N LEU A 206 -11.49 7.09 -4.47
CA LEU A 206 -12.77 7.75 -4.75
C LEU A 206 -13.94 7.21 -3.92
N GLN A 207 -13.77 6.06 -3.24
CA GLN A 207 -14.82 5.36 -2.50
C GLN A 207 -14.40 5.16 -1.04
N PRO A 208 -14.35 6.23 -0.24
CA PRO A 208 -13.83 6.17 1.13
C PRO A 208 -14.61 5.21 2.05
N ASP A 209 -15.87 4.92 1.75
CA ASP A 209 -16.73 4.04 2.56
C ASP A 209 -16.31 2.57 2.49
N ILE A 210 -15.61 2.15 1.43
CA ILE A 210 -15.13 0.77 1.29
C ILE A 210 -14.04 0.48 2.31
N LEU A 211 -13.19 1.46 2.60
CA LEU A 211 -12.06 1.36 3.54
C LEU A 211 -11.99 2.63 4.39
N PRO A 212 -12.86 2.80 5.39
CA PRO A 212 -13.02 4.05 6.14
C PRO A 212 -11.80 4.45 6.96
N ASP A 213 -10.95 3.47 7.30
CA ASP A 213 -9.71 3.66 8.05
C ASP A 213 -8.47 3.71 7.14
N ALA A 214 -8.63 3.86 5.82
CA ALA A 214 -7.53 3.92 4.87
C ALA A 214 -7.31 5.34 4.32
N TRP A 215 -6.04 5.68 4.07
CA TRP A 215 -5.64 6.85 3.30
C TRP A 215 -4.84 6.40 2.09
N PHE A 216 -5.24 6.83 0.90
CA PHE A 216 -4.65 6.40 -0.36
C PHE A 216 -3.73 7.49 -0.92
N GLU A 217 -2.45 7.15 -1.10
CA GLU A 217 -1.47 7.96 -1.82
C GLU A 217 -1.24 7.30 -3.19
N THR A 218 -2.20 7.51 -4.10
CA THR A 218 -2.32 6.80 -5.40
C THR A 218 -1.08 6.94 -6.26
N ALA A 219 -0.49 8.14 -6.33
CA ALA A 219 0.72 8.42 -7.10
C ALA A 219 1.94 7.56 -6.71
N LYS A 220 1.99 7.09 -5.46
CA LYS A 220 3.07 6.22 -4.95
C LYS A 220 2.62 4.78 -4.74
N GLY A 221 1.35 4.48 -4.94
CA GLY A 221 0.79 3.16 -4.64
C GLY A 221 0.85 2.79 -3.16
N LEU A 222 0.70 3.77 -2.25
CA LEU A 222 0.77 3.52 -0.80
C LEU A 222 -0.63 3.65 -0.18
N VAL A 223 -0.98 2.71 0.70
CA VAL A 223 -2.22 2.78 1.48
C VAL A 223 -1.87 2.79 2.95
N TYR A 224 -2.20 3.88 3.64
CA TYR A 224 -1.90 4.06 5.06
C TYR A 224 -3.09 3.67 5.92
N ARG A 225 -2.80 3.13 7.10
CA ARG A 225 -3.81 2.96 8.15
C ARG A 225 -3.98 4.26 8.93
N CYS A 226 -5.19 4.80 8.89
CA CYS A 226 -5.62 5.92 9.72
C CYS A 226 -5.92 5.44 11.15
N SER A 227 -5.59 6.27 12.13
CA SER A 227 -6.01 6.06 13.51
C SER A 227 -7.48 6.42 13.70
N LYS A 228 -8.05 5.94 14.80
CA LYS A 228 -9.44 6.24 15.15
C LYS A 228 -9.62 7.74 15.31
N LYS A 229 -10.85 8.23 15.09
CA LYS A 229 -11.16 9.67 15.21
C LYS A 229 -10.74 10.28 16.55
N SER A 230 -10.89 9.55 17.66
CA SER A 230 -10.43 9.97 19.00
C SER A 230 -8.91 10.20 19.04
N ASP A 231 -8.16 9.26 18.48
CA ASP A 231 -6.70 9.26 18.50
C ASP A 231 -6.16 10.36 17.59
N ARG A 232 -6.81 10.58 16.45
CA ARG A 232 -6.54 11.71 15.56
C ARG A 232 -6.68 13.04 16.29
N LEU A 233 -7.79 13.26 17.00
CA LEU A 233 -7.99 14.51 17.75
C LEU A 233 -6.95 14.69 18.86
N ALA A 234 -6.56 13.63 19.55
CA ALA A 234 -5.49 13.68 20.55
C ALA A 234 -4.15 14.07 19.92
N LYS A 235 -3.79 13.49 18.76
CA LYS A 235 -2.58 13.87 18.01
C LYS A 235 -2.64 15.33 17.56
N TRP A 236 -3.78 15.81 17.09
CA TRP A 236 -3.97 17.23 16.74
C TRP A 236 -3.73 18.16 17.93
N GLY A 237 -4.35 17.82 19.06
CA GLY A 237 -4.15 18.54 20.33
C GLY A 237 -2.72 18.46 20.85
N PHE A 238 -1.93 17.48 20.42
CA PHE A 238 -0.51 17.41 20.75
C PHE A 238 0.35 18.24 19.77
N VAL A 239 0.18 18.06 18.46
CA VAL A 239 1.03 18.69 17.44
C VAL A 239 0.93 20.21 17.43
N PHE A 240 -0.29 20.76 17.48
CA PHE A 240 -0.46 22.21 17.22
C PHE A 240 -0.29 23.11 18.45
N PRO A 241 -0.81 22.77 19.63
CA PRO A 241 -0.59 23.61 20.81
C PRO A 241 0.57 23.11 21.68
N VAL A 242 0.72 21.80 21.90
CA VAL A 242 1.69 21.28 22.88
C VAL A 242 3.13 21.38 22.36
N VAL A 243 3.40 20.96 21.13
CA VAL A 243 4.78 20.99 20.59
C VAL A 243 5.32 22.43 20.49
N PRO A 244 4.57 23.41 19.94
CA PRO A 244 4.95 24.82 20.04
C PRO A 244 5.11 25.31 21.48
N ALA A 245 4.19 25.01 22.39
CA ALA A 245 4.31 25.46 23.78
C ALA A 245 5.57 24.91 24.47
N ILE A 246 5.90 23.63 24.28
CA ILE A 246 7.13 23.03 24.79
C ILE A 246 8.36 23.71 24.18
N SER A 247 8.35 23.96 22.87
CA SER A 247 9.44 24.63 22.16
C SER A 247 9.68 26.05 22.71
N LEU A 248 8.62 26.81 22.91
CA LEU A 248 8.67 28.16 23.46
C LEU A 248 9.11 28.17 24.92
N ALA A 249 8.57 27.27 25.75
CA ALA A 249 8.98 27.10 27.13
C ALA A 249 10.47 26.72 27.23
N PHE A 250 10.95 25.87 26.34
CA PHE A 250 12.37 25.50 26.27
C PHE A 250 13.27 26.70 25.94
N ILE A 251 12.92 27.50 24.92
CA ILE A 251 13.63 28.75 24.58
C ILE A 251 13.65 29.70 25.79
N PHE A 252 12.51 29.85 26.46
CA PHE A 252 12.37 30.71 27.64
C PHE A 252 13.26 30.24 28.81
N ILE A 253 13.22 28.94 29.13
CA ILE A 253 14.06 28.33 30.18
C ILE A 253 15.54 28.54 29.86
N LEU A 254 15.97 28.34 28.61
CA LEU A 254 17.37 28.59 28.22
C LEU A 254 17.78 30.05 28.37
N CYS A 255 16.89 30.99 28.08
CA CYS A 255 17.14 32.42 28.29
C CYS A 255 17.30 32.76 29.77
N ILE A 256 16.48 32.18 30.64
CA ILE A 256 16.57 32.38 32.09
C ILE A 256 17.80 31.70 32.68
N ALA A 257 18.04 30.43 32.33
CA ALA A 257 19.17 29.64 32.83
C ALA A 257 20.52 30.33 32.54
N ALA A 258 20.64 31.04 31.42
CA ALA A 258 21.82 31.82 31.07
C ALA A 258 22.22 32.85 32.14
N GLN A 259 21.25 33.41 32.88
CA GLN A 259 21.52 34.35 33.97
C GLN A 259 22.27 33.69 35.14
N PHE A 260 22.13 32.38 35.31
CA PHE A 260 22.70 31.64 36.43
C PHE A 260 24.04 30.97 36.12
N VAL A 261 24.33 30.67 34.85
CA VAL A 261 25.53 29.89 34.45
C VAL A 261 26.68 30.77 33.95
N ALA A 262 26.47 32.09 33.78
CA ALA A 262 27.51 33.06 33.39
C ALA A 262 28.39 32.60 32.22
N LEU A 263 27.79 31.97 31.21
CA LEU A 263 28.50 31.46 30.04
C LEU A 263 28.84 32.63 29.10
N PRO A 264 30.13 32.91 28.83
CA PRO A 264 30.50 33.96 27.88
C PRO A 264 30.00 33.61 26.48
N ASN A 265 29.46 34.61 25.77
CA ASN A 265 28.92 34.48 24.41
C ASN A 265 27.75 33.51 24.26
N TRP A 266 27.04 33.18 25.35
CA TRP A 266 25.82 32.39 25.26
C TRP A 266 24.73 33.16 24.50
N PRO A 267 24.18 32.62 23.40
CA PRO A 267 23.26 33.36 22.55
C PRO A 267 21.87 33.56 23.19
N PHE A 268 21.41 32.62 24.02
CA PHE A 268 20.09 32.69 24.66
C PHE A 268 20.12 33.59 25.90
N GLN A 269 20.14 34.89 25.68
CA GLN A 269 20.00 35.89 26.75
C GLN A 269 18.57 36.41 26.82
N PRO A 270 18.07 36.81 28.01
CA PRO A 270 16.72 37.37 28.15
C PRO A 270 16.45 38.58 27.24
N ALA A 271 17.47 39.41 27.00
CA ALA A 271 17.40 40.56 26.09
C ALA A 271 17.03 40.17 24.65
N ASN A 272 17.38 38.94 24.25
CA ASN A 272 17.17 38.42 22.91
C ASN A 272 15.89 37.58 22.76
N LEU A 273 15.06 37.48 23.81
CA LEU A 273 13.88 36.60 23.81
C LEU A 273 12.95 36.91 22.63
N ILE A 274 12.66 38.19 22.36
CA ILE A 274 11.82 38.60 21.24
C ILE A 274 12.43 38.19 19.89
N THR A 275 13.75 38.32 19.73
CA THR A 275 14.48 37.86 18.53
C THR A 275 14.33 36.35 18.33
N PHE A 276 14.43 35.54 19.39
CA PHE A 276 14.21 34.10 19.28
C PHE A 276 12.76 33.72 18.99
N LEU A 277 11.79 34.41 19.60
CA LEU A 277 10.37 34.16 19.35
C LEU A 277 9.98 34.49 17.90
N THR A 278 10.43 35.65 17.41
CA THR A 278 10.20 36.07 16.02
C THR A 278 10.94 35.17 15.04
N GLY A 279 12.20 34.83 15.31
CA GLY A 279 12.98 33.87 14.54
C GLY A 279 12.31 32.50 14.47
N TRP A 280 11.88 31.94 15.60
CA TRP A 280 11.17 30.65 15.67
C TRP A 280 9.89 30.67 14.82
N GLY A 281 9.07 31.72 14.97
CA GLY A 281 7.85 31.89 14.17
C GLY A 281 8.14 32.01 12.68
N SER A 282 9.18 32.76 12.30
CA SER A 282 9.61 32.92 10.91
C SER A 282 10.11 31.62 10.29
N ILE A 283 10.93 30.81 10.99
CA ILE A 283 11.35 29.48 10.50
C ILE A 283 10.11 28.60 10.30
N GLY A 284 9.20 28.58 11.28
CA GLY A 284 7.95 27.82 11.19
C GLY A 284 7.09 28.23 9.99
N ALA A 285 6.97 29.53 9.72
CA ALA A 285 6.29 30.05 8.53
C ALA A 285 6.97 29.60 7.22
N GLY A 286 8.31 29.60 7.17
CA GLY A 286 9.07 29.09 6.03
C GLY A 286 8.78 27.61 5.73
N VAL A 287 8.80 26.76 6.76
CA VAL A 287 8.45 25.34 6.65
C VAL A 287 7.00 25.15 6.22
N LEU A 288 6.07 25.94 6.78
CA LEU A 288 4.65 25.88 6.44
C LEU A 288 4.39 26.22 4.96
N VAL A 289 5.05 27.26 4.44
CA VAL A 289 4.94 27.63 3.02
C VAL A 289 5.41 26.48 2.12
N HIS A 290 6.52 25.81 2.46
CA HIS A 290 6.97 24.66 1.68
C HIS A 290 6.01 23.48 1.73
N LEU A 291 5.39 23.22 2.89
CA LEU A 291 4.35 22.20 3.04
C LEU A 291 3.13 22.53 2.17
N LEU A 292 2.67 23.78 2.16
CA LEU A 292 1.56 24.22 1.32
C LEU A 292 1.88 24.07 -0.17
N ILE A 293 3.09 24.45 -0.60
CA ILE A 293 3.54 24.25 -1.98
C ILE A 293 3.58 22.75 -2.34
N SER A 294 4.01 21.90 -1.42
CA SER A 294 4.07 20.46 -1.64
C SER A 294 2.68 19.86 -1.80
N VAL A 295 1.75 20.21 -0.92
CA VAL A 295 0.33 19.82 -1.03
C VAL A 295 -0.28 20.34 -2.33
N TYR A 296 0.03 21.57 -2.73
CA TYR A 296 -0.45 22.15 -3.98
C TYR A 296 0.13 21.42 -5.22
N LYS A 297 1.43 21.13 -5.23
CA LYS A 297 2.09 20.35 -6.30
C LYS A 297 1.53 18.94 -6.40
N GLU A 298 1.28 18.30 -5.27
CA GLU A 298 0.67 16.96 -5.23
C GLU A 298 -0.76 16.98 -5.76
N SER A 299 -1.54 18.00 -5.37
CA SER A 299 -2.85 18.27 -5.94
C SER A 299 -2.81 18.48 -7.46
N GLN A 300 -1.77 19.11 -8.01
CA GLN A 300 -1.63 19.27 -9.47
C GLN A 300 -1.22 17.98 -10.18
N ARG A 301 -0.44 17.11 -9.53
CA ARG A 301 0.01 15.83 -10.11
C ARG A 301 -1.11 14.80 -10.16
N ASN A 302 -2.05 14.86 -9.22
CA ASN A 302 -3.21 13.98 -9.17
C ASN A 302 -4.34 14.51 -10.07
N VAL A 303 -4.10 14.60 -11.37
CA VAL A 303 -5.10 15.09 -12.36
C VAL A 303 -6.40 14.27 -12.33
N GLU A 304 -6.32 13.01 -11.89
CA GLU A 304 -7.45 12.08 -11.86
C GLU A 304 -8.40 12.27 -10.66
N LEU A 305 -7.95 12.92 -9.58
CA LEU A 305 -8.76 13.11 -8.37
C LEU A 305 -9.16 14.59 -8.22
N PRO A 306 -10.43 14.89 -7.90
CA PRO A 306 -10.83 16.27 -7.65
C PRO A 306 -10.04 16.82 -6.46
N SER A 307 -9.43 18.00 -6.62
CA SER A 307 -8.57 18.67 -5.63
C SER A 307 -9.37 19.28 -4.47
N VAL A 308 -10.36 18.58 -3.94
CA VAL A 308 -11.19 19.06 -2.83
C VAL A 308 -10.49 18.70 -1.53
N LEU A 309 -9.65 19.61 -1.03
CA LEU A 309 -9.09 19.51 0.31
C LEU A 309 -10.17 19.86 1.34
N SER A 310 -10.85 18.84 1.85
CA SER A 310 -11.75 19.03 2.99
C SER A 310 -10.95 19.18 4.29
N PHE A 311 -11.47 19.94 5.26
CA PHE A 311 -10.85 20.02 6.59
C PHE A 311 -10.74 18.65 7.27
N GLY A 312 -11.68 17.74 7.01
CA GLY A 312 -11.61 16.35 7.49
C GLY A 312 -10.41 15.59 6.92
N THR A 313 -10.08 15.84 5.65
CA THR A 313 -8.93 15.27 4.95
C THR A 313 -7.61 15.70 5.60
N LEU A 314 -7.49 16.98 5.97
CA LEU A 314 -6.31 17.51 6.67
C LEU A 314 -6.08 16.76 7.99
N GLY A 315 -7.18 16.45 8.69
CA GLY A 315 -7.20 15.65 9.92
C GLY A 315 -6.44 14.34 9.78
N THR A 316 -6.81 13.60 8.74
CA THR A 316 -6.24 12.30 8.38
C THR A 316 -4.81 12.42 7.87
N LEU A 317 -4.52 13.45 7.06
CA LEU A 317 -3.17 13.67 6.53
C LEU A 317 -2.14 13.85 7.66
N ILE A 318 -2.48 14.62 8.68
CA ILE A 318 -1.60 14.84 9.84
C ILE A 318 -1.39 13.57 10.63
N ASP A 319 -2.45 12.78 10.80
CA ASP A 319 -2.34 11.50 11.50
C ASP A 319 -1.39 10.55 10.77
N VAL A 320 -1.53 10.41 9.45
CA VAL A 320 -0.69 9.56 8.61
C VAL A 320 0.75 10.06 8.55
N LYS A 321 0.97 11.38 8.56
CA LYS A 321 2.30 12.01 8.47
C LYS A 321 2.81 12.50 9.83
N PHE A 322 2.27 12.00 10.94
CA PHE A 322 2.57 12.51 12.29
C PHE A 322 4.08 12.49 12.59
N GLY A 323 4.75 11.36 12.37
CA GLY A 323 6.19 11.23 12.61
C GLY A 323 7.04 12.20 11.76
N MET A 324 6.67 12.39 10.48
CA MET A 324 7.33 13.36 9.60
C MET A 324 7.14 14.79 10.08
N ILE A 325 5.93 15.15 10.55
CA ILE A 325 5.65 16.48 11.09
C ILE A 325 6.46 16.73 12.37
N MET A 326 6.53 15.75 13.27
CA MET A 326 7.35 15.84 14.49
C MET A 326 8.84 16.03 14.17
N LEU A 327 9.35 15.32 13.16
CA LEU A 327 10.72 15.50 12.67
C LEU A 327 10.94 16.92 12.12
N LYS A 328 9.98 17.47 11.36
CA LYS A 328 10.06 18.87 10.89
C LYS A 328 10.14 19.85 12.06
N TYR A 329 9.34 19.66 13.12
CA TYR A 329 9.43 20.50 14.32
C TYR A 329 10.79 20.41 15.02
N LEU A 330 11.33 19.20 15.16
CA LEU A 330 12.68 19.02 15.72
C LEU A 330 13.72 19.78 14.90
N ILE A 331 13.61 19.74 13.57
CA ILE A 331 14.56 20.40 12.68
C ILE A 331 14.39 21.93 12.67
N ILE A 332 13.18 22.45 12.85
CA ILE A 332 12.95 23.89 13.11
C ILE A 332 13.75 24.34 14.34
N LEU A 333 13.72 23.55 15.42
CA LEU A 333 14.52 23.83 16.62
C LEU A 333 16.02 23.81 16.28
N VAL A 334 16.52 22.72 15.71
CA VAL A 334 17.94 22.59 15.33
C VAL A 334 18.38 23.74 14.43
N GLY A 335 17.56 24.18 13.47
CA GLY A 335 17.81 25.32 12.60
C GLY A 335 17.94 26.64 13.36
N LEU A 336 17.04 26.90 14.31
CA LEU A 336 17.11 28.09 15.18
C LEU A 336 18.39 28.10 16.02
N PHE A 337 18.69 26.98 16.68
CA PHE A 337 19.90 26.81 17.48
C PHE A 337 21.16 26.96 16.62
N GLY A 338 21.18 26.30 15.47
CA GLY A 338 22.27 26.38 14.49
C GLY A 338 22.53 27.82 14.08
N MET A 339 21.51 28.58 13.69
CA MET A 339 21.67 30.00 13.36
C MET A 339 22.24 30.82 14.53
N ALA A 340 21.68 30.63 15.73
CA ALA A 340 22.09 31.36 16.92
C ALA A 340 23.57 31.13 17.28
N PHE A 341 24.05 29.89 17.14
CA PHE A 341 25.44 29.53 17.47
C PHE A 341 26.43 29.80 16.33
N THR A 342 26.02 29.75 15.07
CA THR A 342 26.94 29.86 13.92
C THR A 342 27.07 31.29 13.39
N VAL A 343 25.96 32.03 13.32
CA VAL A 343 25.92 33.38 12.72
C VAL A 343 25.72 34.47 13.78
N GLY A 344 25.41 34.08 15.02
CA GLY A 344 25.11 35.00 16.11
C GLY A 344 23.66 35.50 16.09
N VAL A 345 23.20 35.96 17.25
CA VAL A 345 21.80 36.35 17.48
C VAL A 345 21.40 37.60 16.70
N GLU A 346 22.34 38.52 16.51
CA GLU A 346 22.12 39.76 15.75
C GLU A 346 21.78 39.49 14.28
N SER A 347 22.19 38.34 13.76
CA SER A 347 21.93 37.90 12.38
C SER A 347 20.58 37.19 12.22
N ILE A 348 19.85 36.93 13.33
CA ILE A 348 18.52 36.32 13.31
C ILE A 348 17.47 37.40 13.02
N SER A 349 17.34 37.75 11.75
CA SER A 349 16.22 38.55 11.25
C SER A 349 15.03 37.66 10.87
N PRO A 350 13.79 38.16 10.88
CA PRO A 350 12.63 37.40 10.40
C PRO A 350 12.82 36.86 8.97
N VAL A 351 13.50 37.60 8.10
CA VAL A 351 13.74 37.20 6.71
C VAL A 351 14.75 36.06 6.63
N THR A 352 15.90 36.18 7.31
CA THR A 352 16.92 35.13 7.32
C THR A 352 16.38 33.85 7.96
N ALA A 353 15.65 33.97 9.07
CA ALA A 353 14.98 32.87 9.74
C ALA A 353 13.93 32.19 8.85
N PHE A 354 13.11 32.95 8.13
CA PHE A 354 12.15 32.41 7.15
C PHE A 354 12.84 31.62 6.05
N LEU A 355 13.92 32.16 5.46
CA LEU A 355 14.68 31.49 4.40
C LEU A 355 15.33 30.20 4.90
N VAL A 356 15.86 30.19 6.13
CA VAL A 356 16.35 28.96 6.76
C VAL A 356 15.22 27.95 6.89
N GLY A 357 14.07 28.33 7.45
CA GLY A 357 12.89 27.48 7.51
C GLY A 357 12.46 26.90 6.16
N TYR A 358 12.40 27.75 5.14
CA TYR A 358 12.09 27.35 3.77
C TYR A 358 13.09 26.32 3.22
N SER A 359 14.39 26.53 3.47
CA SER A 359 15.47 25.64 2.99
C SER A 359 15.55 24.30 3.74
N LEU A 360 15.12 24.25 5.00
CA LEU A 360 15.18 23.05 5.83
C LEU A 360 14.31 21.92 5.26
N ASP A 361 13.19 22.23 4.62
CA ASP A 361 12.33 21.16 4.08
C ASP A 361 13.00 20.40 2.93
N SER A 362 13.73 21.11 2.05
CA SER A 362 14.51 20.46 0.98
C SER A 362 15.62 19.58 1.54
N PHE A 363 16.24 19.98 2.66
CA PHE A 363 17.21 19.15 3.36
C PHE A 363 16.55 17.88 3.92
N ILE A 364 15.39 17.99 4.57
CA ILE A 364 14.65 16.85 5.11
C ILE A 364 14.28 15.86 4.01
N GLU A 365 13.78 16.36 2.88
CA GLU A 365 13.39 15.50 1.76
C GLU A 365 14.57 14.67 1.26
N LEU A 366 15.76 15.26 1.10
CA LEU A 366 16.97 14.54 0.72
C LEU A 366 17.38 13.48 1.74
N PHE A 367 17.24 13.77 3.04
CA PHE A 367 17.54 12.81 4.10
C PHE A 367 16.54 11.66 4.15
N SER A 368 15.24 11.95 4.04
CA SER A 368 14.18 10.94 4.03
C SER A 368 14.33 10.00 2.85
N VAL A 369 14.57 10.50 1.63
CA VAL A 369 14.83 9.66 0.45
C VAL A 369 16.03 8.73 0.68
N ARG A 370 17.09 9.23 1.34
CA ARG A 370 18.25 8.41 1.67
C ARG A 370 17.93 7.34 2.72
N LEU A 371 17.17 7.68 3.76
CA LEU A 371 16.75 6.71 4.78
C LEU A 371 15.82 5.64 4.21
N ASP A 372 14.89 6.01 3.33
CA ASP A 372 14.00 5.07 2.64
C ASP A 372 14.79 4.11 1.73
N ARG A 373 15.81 4.63 1.05
CA ARG A 373 16.72 3.79 0.26
C ARG A 373 17.48 2.81 1.15
N LEU A 374 18.04 3.28 2.26
CA LEU A 374 18.78 2.43 3.20
C LEU A 374 17.90 1.37 3.86
N SER A 375 16.67 1.73 4.25
CA SER A 375 15.72 0.78 4.85
C SER A 375 15.27 -0.27 3.83
N THR A 376 15.05 0.12 2.58
CA THR A 376 14.73 -0.80 1.48
C THR A 376 15.90 -1.74 1.19
N GLU A 377 17.12 -1.24 1.13
CA GLU A 377 18.33 -2.04 0.95
C GLU A 377 18.53 -3.05 2.11
N GLN A 378 18.27 -2.63 3.36
CA GLN A 378 18.30 -3.53 4.52
C GLN A 378 17.20 -4.60 4.44
N LEU A 379 15.99 -4.23 4.03
CA LEU A 379 14.89 -5.18 3.87
C LEU A 379 15.19 -6.21 2.78
N VAL A 380 15.77 -5.81 1.65
CA VAL A 380 16.22 -6.72 0.59
C VAL A 380 17.30 -7.68 1.13
N LYS A 381 18.30 -7.17 1.86
CA LYS A 381 19.31 -8.01 2.50
C LYS A 381 18.71 -9.00 3.49
N LEU A 382 17.75 -8.56 4.30
CA LEU A 382 17.05 -9.41 5.25
C LEU A 382 16.25 -10.51 4.54
N LYS A 383 15.58 -10.17 3.44
CA LYS A 383 14.83 -11.11 2.59
C LYS A 383 15.76 -12.18 2.00
N GLN A 384 16.94 -11.77 1.51
CA GLN A 384 17.97 -12.69 1.03
C GLN A 384 18.51 -13.60 2.15
N GLN A 385 18.77 -13.04 3.34
CA GLN A 385 19.25 -13.80 4.49
C GLN A 385 18.22 -14.78 5.07
N LEU A 386 16.93 -14.46 4.98
CA LEU A 386 15.83 -15.31 5.45
C LEU A 386 15.47 -16.43 4.46
N GLY A 387 16.20 -16.54 3.34
CA GLY A 387 16.12 -17.72 2.49
C GLY A 387 14.95 -17.70 1.51
N GLU A 388 14.85 -16.65 0.69
CA GLU A 388 14.27 -16.81 -0.66
C GLU A 388 15.20 -17.61 -1.59
N ASP A 389 15.78 -18.69 -1.06
CA ASP A 389 16.21 -19.86 -1.83
C ASP A 389 15.16 -20.94 -1.56
N LYS A 390 14.02 -20.85 -2.26
CA LYS A 390 13.17 -21.97 -2.69
C LYS A 390 11.94 -21.51 -3.46
#